data_AF-A0AAE3CBS7-F1
#
_entry.id   AF-A0AAE3CBS7-F1
#
_cell.length_a   1.000
_cell.length_b   1.000
_cell.length_c   1.000
_cell.angle_alpha   90.00
_cell.angle_beta   90.00
_cell.angle_gamma   90.00
#
_symmetry.space_group_name_H-M   'P 1'
#
loop_
_entity.id
_entity.type
_entity.pdbx_description
1 polymer ?
#
loop_
_entity_poly.entity_id
_entity_poly.type
_entity_poly.pdbx_seq_one_letter_code
_entity_poly.pdbx_strand_id
1 'polypeptide(L)'
;MSKKKWTKEPKAVEKQIRNIIVTSELKSSIEEEVPKMKIITPTIISGKYNIRVSVANEIIKDLEKRGKIKLVEGNPRIKIYQPVLKEEKEIVEKVKEVEKVEKAKKKRK
;
A
#
# COMPACT_ATOMS: atom_id res chain seq x y z
N MET A 1 17.86 29.41 -19.31
CA MET A 1 16.79 29.56 -20.34
C MET A 1 16.33 28.17 -20.77
N SER A 2 15.05 27.84 -20.61
CA SER A 2 14.51 26.52 -21.01
C SER A 2 14.25 26.48 -22.52
N LYS A 3 14.71 25.42 -23.19
CA LYS A 3 14.54 25.25 -24.64
C LYS A 3 13.08 24.94 -24.99
N LYS A 4 12.57 25.55 -26.06
CA LYS A 4 11.21 25.35 -26.59
C LYS A 4 11.05 23.89 -27.04
N LYS A 5 10.06 23.18 -26.51
CA LYS A 5 9.69 21.83 -26.97
C LYS A 5 8.81 21.97 -28.22
N TRP A 6 9.24 21.39 -29.34
CA TRP A 6 8.48 21.37 -30.58
C TRP A 6 7.42 20.27 -30.51
N THR A 7 6.14 20.63 -30.39
CA THR A 7 5.01 19.70 -30.44
C THR A 7 3.92 20.27 -31.35
N LYS A 8 3.35 19.43 -32.23
CA LYS A 8 2.43 19.84 -33.31
C LYS A 8 1.11 20.44 -32.82
N GLU A 9 0.67 20.10 -31.61
CA GLU A 9 -0.47 20.72 -30.91
C GLU A 9 -0.25 20.53 -29.40
N PRO A 10 -0.34 21.57 -28.56
CA PRO A 10 -0.26 21.39 -27.12
C PRO A 10 -1.58 20.77 -26.63
N LYS A 11 -1.62 19.44 -26.48
CA LYS A 11 -2.64 18.82 -25.61
C LYS A 11 -2.49 19.47 -24.24
N ALA A 12 -3.51 20.21 -23.80
CA ALA A 12 -3.57 20.85 -22.50
C ALA A 12 -3.68 19.77 -21.42
N VAL A 13 -2.54 19.13 -21.11
CA VAL A 13 -2.43 18.22 -19.98
C VAL A 13 -2.15 19.08 -18.76
N GLU A 14 -3.17 19.26 -17.93
CA GLU A 14 -3.00 19.89 -16.63
C GLU A 14 -2.02 19.07 -15.78
N LYS A 15 -0.94 19.72 -15.34
CA LYS A 15 0.03 19.08 -14.45
C LYS A 15 -0.54 19.09 -13.04
N GLN A 16 -1.03 17.95 -12.58
CA GLN A 16 -1.40 17.77 -11.18
C GLN A 16 -0.16 17.64 -10.31
N ILE A 17 0.05 18.62 -9.43
CA ILE A 17 1.08 18.57 -8.39
C ILE A 17 0.48 17.79 -7.21
N ARG A 18 1.11 16.68 -6.85
CA ARG A 18 0.70 15.81 -5.74
C ARG A 18 1.54 16.09 -4.50
N ASN A 19 0.92 15.97 -3.34
CA ASN A 19 1.58 16.23 -2.06
C ASN A 19 2.54 15.09 -1.67
N ILE A 20 3.64 15.47 -1.03
CA ILE A 20 4.65 14.55 -0.50
C ILE A 20 4.42 14.31 1.00
N ILE A 21 4.00 15.35 1.73
CA ILE A 21 3.76 15.30 3.17
C ILE A 21 2.33 14.79 3.41
N VAL A 22 2.20 13.80 4.27
CA VAL A 22 0.92 13.22 4.70
C VAL A 22 0.68 13.63 6.14
N THR A 23 -0.45 14.30 6.39
CA THR A 23 -0.86 14.65 7.75
C THR A 23 -1.29 13.39 8.51
N SER A 24 -1.20 13.43 9.84
CA SER A 24 -1.64 12.32 10.70
C SER A 24 -3.11 11.94 10.48
N GLU A 25 -3.97 12.95 10.28
CA GLU A 25 -5.39 12.77 10.00
C GLU A 25 -5.62 11.99 8.70
N LEU A 26 -4.98 12.42 7.60
CA LEU A 26 -5.07 11.73 6.31
C LEU A 26 -4.58 10.30 6.41
N LYS A 27 -3.51 10.06 7.19
CA LYS A 27 -3.01 8.72 7.42
C LYS A 27 -4.08 7.85 8.08
N SER A 28 -4.76 8.33 9.12
CA SER A 28 -5.83 7.59 9.79
C SER A 28 -6.97 7.25 8.82
N SER A 29 -7.42 8.22 8.02
CA SER A 29 -8.49 8.00 7.02
C SER A 29 -8.10 6.92 6.01
N ILE A 30 -6.86 6.96 5.51
CA ILE A 30 -6.34 5.94 4.59
C ILE A 30 -6.35 4.56 5.25
N GLU A 31 -5.92 4.45 6.50
CA GLU A 31 -5.89 3.17 7.22
C GLU A 31 -7.27 2.53 7.43
N GLU A 32 -8.32 3.35 7.52
CA GLU A 32 -9.70 2.89 7.69
C GLU A 32 -10.38 2.55 6.35
N GLU A 33 -10.07 3.31 5.30
CA GLU A 33 -10.71 3.14 3.99
C GLU A 33 -10.06 2.05 3.14
N VAL A 34 -8.74 1.88 3.20
CA VAL A 34 -8.01 0.93 2.36
C VAL A 34 -8.52 -0.51 2.52
N PRO A 35 -8.76 -1.04 3.73
CA PRO A 35 -9.28 -2.40 3.90
C PRO A 35 -10.73 -2.60 3.43
N LYS A 36 -11.49 -1.52 3.21
CA LYS A 36 -12.87 -1.59 2.68
C LYS A 36 -12.88 -1.76 1.15
N MET A 37 -11.77 -1.45 0.48
CA MET A 37 -11.67 -1.54 -0.98
C MET A 37 -11.38 -2.97 -1.42
N LYS A 38 -12.06 -3.44 -2.48
CA LYS A 38 -11.84 -4.78 -3.05
C LYS A 38 -10.44 -4.94 -3.68
N ILE A 39 -9.97 -3.90 -4.39
CA ILE A 39 -8.70 -3.90 -5.10
C ILE A 39 -7.91 -2.69 -4.63
N ILE A 40 -6.68 -2.94 -4.17
CA ILE A 40 -5.81 -1.92 -3.61
C ILE A 40 -4.55 -1.85 -4.48
N THR A 41 -4.29 -0.68 -5.05
CA THR A 41 -3.07 -0.39 -5.81
C THR A 41 -2.54 0.99 -5.44
N PRO A 42 -1.22 1.23 -5.51
CA PRO A 42 -0.62 2.53 -5.19
C PRO A 42 -1.21 3.68 -6.03
N THR A 43 -1.58 3.39 -7.28
CA THR A 43 -2.19 4.34 -8.21
C THR A 43 -3.58 4.80 -7.75
N ILE A 44 -4.41 3.89 -7.26
CA ILE A 44 -5.76 4.21 -6.75
C ILE A 44 -5.66 5.13 -5.52
N ILE A 45 -4.79 4.81 -4.56
CA ILE A 45 -4.58 5.63 -3.35
C ILE A 45 -4.04 7.01 -3.74
N SER A 46 -3.06 7.05 -4.64
CA SER A 46 -2.47 8.30 -5.11
C SER A 46 -3.50 9.23 -5.77
N GLY A 47 -4.45 8.68 -6.54
CA GLY A 47 -5.54 9.45 -7.15
C GLY A 47 -6.56 9.96 -6.13
N LYS A 48 -6.95 9.13 -5.14
CA LYS A 48 -7.98 9.49 -4.14
C LYS A 48 -7.53 10.58 -3.17
N TYR A 49 -6.31 10.49 -2.64
CA TYR A 49 -5.83 11.40 -1.59
C TYR A 49 -4.88 12.48 -2.11
N ASN A 50 -4.70 12.57 -3.43
CA ASN A 50 -3.78 13.50 -4.08
C ASN A 50 -2.32 13.45 -3.54
N ILE A 51 -1.88 12.26 -3.13
CA ILE A 51 -0.52 12.00 -2.63
C ILE A 51 0.38 11.41 -3.71
N ARG A 52 1.69 11.57 -3.60
CA ARG A 52 2.65 10.95 -4.55
C ARG A 52 2.63 9.42 -4.44
N VAL A 53 2.81 8.75 -5.59
CA VAL A 53 2.80 7.27 -5.67
C VAL A 53 3.86 6.62 -4.76
N SER A 54 5.00 7.26 -4.55
CA SER A 54 6.03 6.77 -3.62
C SER A 54 5.52 6.67 -2.19
N VAL A 55 4.80 7.69 -1.73
CA VAL A 55 4.24 7.75 -0.38
C VAL A 55 3.11 6.75 -0.24
N ALA A 56 2.25 6.62 -1.26
CA ALA A 56 1.24 5.57 -1.30
C ALA A 56 1.86 4.16 -1.19
N ASN A 57 2.99 3.90 -1.87
CA ASN A 57 3.71 2.64 -1.75
C ASN A 57 4.19 2.36 -0.33
N GLU A 58 4.70 3.37 0.37
CA GLU A 58 5.16 3.23 1.76
C GLU A 58 4.00 2.92 2.70
N ILE A 59 2.87 3.63 2.58
CA ILE A 59 1.67 3.40 3.39
C ILE A 59 1.12 1.98 3.19
N ILE A 60 1.02 1.54 1.93
CA ILE A 60 0.57 0.16 1.62
C ILE A 60 1.52 -0.87 2.22
N LYS A 61 2.84 -0.69 2.09
CA LYS A 61 3.82 -1.61 2.70
C LYS A 61 3.67 -1.68 4.21
N ASP A 62 3.39 -0.57 4.87
CA ASP A 62 3.17 -0.55 6.32
C ASP A 62 1.87 -1.26 6.71
N LEU A 63 0.80 -1.11 5.92
CA LEU A 63 -0.46 -1.84 6.11
C LEU A 63 -0.31 -3.35 5.88
N GLU A 64 0.51 -3.74 4.91
CA GLU A 64 0.87 -5.14 4.63
C GLU A 64 1.65 -5.74 5.80
N LYS A 65 2.67 -5.04 6.33
CA LYS A 65 3.42 -5.48 7.52
C LYS A 65 2.51 -5.66 8.74
N ARG A 66 1.49 -4.81 8.88
CA ARG A 66 0.47 -4.92 9.95
C ARG A 66 -0.55 -6.03 9.70
N GLY A 67 -0.54 -6.68 8.54
CA GLY A 67 -1.48 -7.74 8.18
C GLY A 67 -2.92 -7.26 7.93
N LYS A 68 -3.11 -5.97 7.64
CA LYS A 68 -4.44 -5.45 7.24
C LYS A 68 -4.78 -5.78 5.79
N ILE A 69 -3.75 -5.88 4.94
CA ILE A 69 -3.84 -6.16 3.50
C ILE A 69 -2.82 -7.22 3.11
N LYS A 70 -3.07 -7.93 2.01
CA LYS A 70 -2.23 -9.01 1.49
C LYS A 70 -1.88 -8.72 0.03
N LEU A 71 -0.62 -8.91 -0.34
CA LEU A 71 -0.20 -8.88 -1.74
C LEU A 71 -0.79 -10.11 -2.47
N VAL A 72 -1.46 -9.86 -3.59
CA VAL A 72 -1.98 -10.92 -4.47
C VAL A 72 -0.93 -11.24 -5.52
N GLU A 73 -0.48 -10.21 -6.24
CA GLU A 73 0.46 -10.34 -7.36
C GLU A 73 1.38 -9.11 -7.41
N GLY A 74 2.64 -9.30 -7.79
CA GLY A 74 3.66 -8.26 -7.67
C GLY A 74 4.80 -8.36 -8.67
N ASN A 75 4.82 -7.42 -9.60
CA ASN A 75 6.02 -7.01 -10.35
C ASN A 75 6.63 -5.76 -9.68
N PRO A 76 7.95 -5.52 -9.73
CA PRO A 76 8.55 -4.25 -9.30
C PRO A 76 7.81 -2.98 -9.76
N ARG A 77 7.16 -3.01 -10.93
CA ARG A 77 6.37 -1.90 -11.48
C ARG A 77 4.89 -1.88 -11.06
N ILE A 78 4.28 -3.04 -10.80
CA ILE A 78 2.83 -3.17 -10.55
C ILE A 78 2.63 -4.11 -9.38
N LYS A 79 2.01 -3.62 -8.30
CA LYS A 79 1.69 -4.41 -7.11
C LYS A 79 0.21 -4.32 -6.81
N ILE A 80 -0.44 -5.48 -6.73
CA ILE A 80 -1.88 -5.59 -6.52
C ILE A 80 -2.11 -6.21 -5.14
N TYR A 81 -2.90 -5.52 -4.33
CA TYR A 81 -3.22 -5.90 -2.97
C TYR A 81 -4.72 -6.15 -2.81
N GLN A 82 -5.06 -7.01 -1.85
CA GLN A 82 -6.43 -7.28 -1.43
C GLN A 82 -6.56 -7.11 0.10
N PRO A 83 -7.76 -6.81 0.61
CA PRO A 83 -8.00 -6.79 2.05
C PRO A 83 -7.97 -8.20 2.63
N VAL A 84 -7.48 -8.33 3.87
CA VAL A 84 -7.54 -9.61 4.60
C VAL A 84 -8.92 -9.72 5.25
N LEU A 85 -9.75 -10.64 4.75
CA LEU A 85 -11.03 -10.97 5.37
C LEU A 85 -10.79 -11.54 6.77
N LYS A 86 -11.68 -11.22 7.71
CA LYS A 86 -11.54 -11.51 9.15
C LYS A 86 -11.19 -12.98 9.44
N GLU A 87 -11.61 -13.90 8.59
CA GLU A 87 -11.37 -15.34 8.70
C GLU A 87 -9.89 -15.73 8.55
N GLU A 88 -9.08 -15.01 7.77
CA GLU A 88 -7.65 -15.31 7.61
C GLU A 88 -6.81 -14.81 8.80
N LYS A 89 -7.30 -13.83 9.57
CA LYS A 89 -6.54 -13.22 10.68
C LYS A 89 -6.34 -14.17 11.85
N GLU A 90 -7.37 -14.93 12.22
CA GLU A 90 -7.28 -15.93 13.29
C GLU A 90 -6.32 -17.08 12.93
N ILE A 91 -6.23 -17.43 11.64
CA ILE A 91 -5.35 -18.50 11.16
C ILE A 91 -3.89 -18.06 11.24
N VAL A 92 -3.57 -16.82 10.84
CA VAL A 92 -2.19 -16.30 10.86
C VAL A 92 -1.68 -16.07 12.31
N GLU A 93 -2.55 -15.67 13.23
CA GLU A 93 -2.18 -15.54 14.66
C GLU A 93 -1.88 -16.91 15.28
N LYS A 94 -2.71 -17.93 15.00
CA LYS A 94 -2.46 -19.31 15.45
C LYS A 94 -1.15 -19.88 14.88
N VAL A 95 -0.84 -19.64 13.60
CA VAL A 95 0.41 -20.11 12.98
C VAL A 95 1.65 -19.46 13.61
N LYS A 96 1.58 -18.15 13.96
CA LYS A 96 2.67 -17.46 14.66
C LYS A 96 2.89 -17.95 16.10
N GLU A 97 1.83 -18.36 16.79
CA GLU A 97 1.96 -18.97 18.12
C GLU A 97 2.57 -20.37 18.04
N VAL A 98 2.15 -21.19 17.07
CA VAL A 98 2.71 -22.53 16.86
C VAL A 98 4.20 -22.48 16.52
N GLU A 99 4.64 -21.57 15.63
CA GLU A 99 6.08 -21.39 15.33
C GLU A 99 6.91 -20.95 16.54
N LYS A 100 6.36 -20.11 17.43
CA LYS A 100 7.05 -19.68 18.65
C LYS A 100 7.22 -20.86 19.62
N VAL A 101 6.21 -21.71 19.76
CA VAL A 101 6.24 -22.91 20.61
C VAL A 101 7.24 -23.94 20.06
N GLU A 102 7.31 -24.11 18.73
CA GLU A 102 8.25 -25.03 18.09
C GLU A 102 9.72 -24.56 18.21
N LYS A 103 9.96 -23.26 18.02
CA LYS A 103 11.30 -22.65 18.23
C LYS A 103 11.74 -22.72 19.70
N ALA A 104 10.81 -22.65 20.65
CA ALA A 104 11.11 -22.83 22.08
C ALA A 104 11.40 -24.29 22.46
N LYS A 105 10.72 -25.27 21.84
CA LYS A 105 10.99 -26.70 22.05
C LYS A 105 12.32 -27.15 21.42
N LYS A 106 12.69 -26.58 20.26
CA LYS A 106 13.94 -26.91 19.56
C LYS A 106 15.20 -26.32 20.22
N LYS A 107 15.05 -25.30 21.08
CA LYS A 107 16.14 -24.73 21.90
C LYS A 107 16.45 -25.51 23.19
N ARG A 108 15.64 -26.51 23.54
CA ARG A 108 15.75 -27.33 24.74
C ARG A 108 16.23 -28.77 24.47
N LYS A 109 16.53 -29.12 23.22
CA LYS A 109 17.09 -30.39 22.78
C LYS A 109 18.46 -30.14 22.18
#